data_AF-A0A941YYG5-F1
#
_entry.id   AF-A0A941YYG5-F1
#
_cell.length_a   1.000
_cell.length_b   1.000
_cell.length_c   1.000
_cell.angle_alpha   90.00
_cell.angle_beta   90.00
_cell.angle_gamma   90.00
#
_symmetry.space_group_name_H-M   'P 1'
#
loop_
_entity.id
_entity.type
_entity.pdbx_description
1 polymer ?
#
loop_
_entity_poly.entity_id
_entity_poly.type
_entity_poly.pdbx_seq_one_letter_code
_entity_poly.pdbx_strand_id
1 'polypeptide(L)'
;MSTPRPAPALVPALLLYAAASLFHHVHNATDLADYPNLPAWLTPAKVYLAWAAVTAVGLCGYLLQRRGRSAGLALIGAYAALGLAGLEHYARAPLAAHSAMMNLSILTEVGAALVLLAVVAAHALPRARRPRARA
;
A
#
# COMPACT_ATOMS: atom_id res chain seq x y z
N MET A 1 -30.37 -16.63 -9.21
CA MET A 1 -29.49 -16.46 -8.04
C MET A 1 -28.40 -15.46 -8.39
N SER A 2 -28.55 -14.20 -7.98
CA SER A 2 -27.52 -13.18 -8.22
C SER A 2 -26.48 -13.26 -7.11
N THR A 3 -25.27 -13.68 -7.47
CA THR A 3 -24.11 -13.63 -6.59
C THR A 3 -23.82 -12.18 -6.17
N PRO A 4 -23.64 -11.86 -4.87
CA PRO A 4 -23.18 -10.54 -4.46
C PRO A 4 -21.82 -10.25 -5.08
N ARG A 5 -21.69 -9.21 -5.91
CA ARG A 5 -20.40 -8.82 -6.51
C ARG A 5 -19.38 -8.52 -5.39
N PRO A 6 -18.11 -8.99 -5.52
CA PRO A 6 -17.00 -8.43 -4.74
C PRO A 6 -16.92 -6.92 -4.95
N ALA A 7 -16.48 -6.19 -3.93
CA ALA A 7 -16.60 -4.73 -3.91
C ALA A 7 -15.80 -4.10 -5.06
N PRO A 8 -16.37 -3.17 -5.84
CA PRO A 8 -15.70 -2.50 -6.96
C PRO A 8 -14.46 -1.68 -6.55
N ALA A 9 -14.12 -1.66 -5.26
CA ALA A 9 -13.07 -0.82 -4.67
C ALA A 9 -11.67 -1.44 -4.61
N LEU A 10 -11.51 -2.78 -4.75
CA LEU A 10 -10.18 -3.40 -4.57
C LEU A 10 -9.16 -2.94 -5.63
N VAL A 11 -9.53 -3.00 -6.91
CA VAL A 11 -8.63 -2.60 -8.00
C VAL A 11 -8.35 -1.10 -7.94
N PRO A 12 -9.34 -0.20 -7.76
CA PRO A 12 -9.07 1.23 -7.56
C PRO A 12 -8.14 1.50 -6.37
N ALA A 13 -8.36 0.87 -5.21
CA ALA A 13 -7.50 1.05 -4.04
C ALA A 13 -6.07 0.53 -4.28
N LEU A 14 -5.93 -0.58 -5.01
CA LEU A 14 -4.63 -1.12 -5.39
C LEU A 14 -3.86 -0.17 -6.30
N LEU A 15 -4.55 0.40 -7.31
CA LEU A 15 -3.96 1.38 -8.23
C LEU A 15 -3.61 2.69 -7.52
N LEU A 16 -4.47 3.16 -6.62
CA LEU A 16 -4.21 4.33 -5.79
C LEU A 16 -2.94 4.14 -4.95
N TYR A 17 -2.83 3.01 -4.25
CA TYR A 17 -1.64 2.71 -3.46
C TYR A 17 -0.39 2.53 -4.33
N ALA A 18 -0.49 1.84 -5.47
CA ALA A 18 0.63 1.69 -6.39
C ALA A 18 1.15 3.05 -6.91
N ALA A 19 0.24 3.97 -7.25
CA ALA A 19 0.60 5.32 -7.69
C ALA A 19 1.23 6.14 -6.55
N ALA A 20 0.65 6.10 -5.35
CA ALA A 20 1.18 6.79 -4.18
C ALA A 20 2.56 6.25 -3.76
N SER A 21 2.74 4.93 -3.80
CA SER A 21 4.01 4.27 -3.49
C SER A 21 5.09 4.61 -4.51
N LEU A 22 4.75 4.60 -5.81
CA LEU A 22 5.66 5.06 -6.86
C LEU A 22 6.05 6.53 -6.67
N PHE A 23 5.09 7.41 -6.38
CA PHE A 23 5.35 8.82 -6.11
C PHE A 23 6.34 9.00 -4.94
N HIS A 24 6.12 8.30 -3.82
CA HIS A 24 7.04 8.37 -2.68
C HIS A 24 8.43 7.85 -3.03
N HIS A 25 8.55 6.69 -3.68
CA HIS A 25 9.86 6.12 -4.01
C HIS A 25 10.62 6.92 -5.07
N VAL A 26 9.92 7.55 -6.03
CA VAL A 26 10.53 8.47 -6.99
C VAL A 26 11.06 9.72 -6.30
N HIS A 27 10.26 10.34 -5.42
CA HIS A 27 10.71 11.50 -4.64
C HIS A 27 11.87 11.12 -3.71
N ASN A 28 11.77 9.99 -3.00
CA ASN A 28 12.82 9.50 -2.12
C ASN A 28 14.13 9.19 -2.86
N ALA A 29 14.07 8.66 -4.08
CA ALA A 29 15.24 8.41 -4.90
C ALA A 29 15.85 9.70 -5.49
N THR A 30 15.00 10.68 -5.84
CA THR A 30 15.42 11.95 -6.47
C THR A 30 16.08 12.86 -5.45
N ASP A 31 15.46 13.02 -4.27
CA ASP A 31 15.90 13.93 -3.21
C ASP A 31 16.61 13.19 -2.07
N LEU A 32 17.17 12.00 -2.35
CA LEU A 32 17.71 11.07 -1.36
C LEU A 32 18.69 11.74 -0.38
N ALA A 33 19.55 12.62 -0.90
CA ALA A 33 20.57 13.32 -0.12
C ALA A 33 19.98 14.34 0.88
N ASP A 34 18.77 14.83 0.62
CA ASP A 34 18.10 15.85 1.44
C ASP A 34 17.23 15.23 2.54
N TYR A 35 16.90 13.93 2.44
CA TYR A 35 16.16 13.25 3.48
C TYR A 35 16.99 13.10 4.77
N PRO A 36 16.42 13.45 5.93
CA PRO A 36 17.18 13.50 7.17
C PRO A 36 17.54 12.10 7.69
N ASN A 37 18.80 11.93 8.12
CA ASN A 37 19.29 10.75 8.85
C ASN A 37 19.04 9.41 8.14
N LEU A 38 19.04 9.40 6.81
CA LEU A 38 19.02 8.15 6.05
C LEU A 38 20.36 7.41 6.14
N PRO A 39 20.36 6.07 6.06
CA PRO A 39 21.60 5.31 6.13
C PRO A 39 22.53 5.67 4.96
N ALA A 40 23.80 5.93 5.23
CA ALA A 40 24.79 6.34 4.23
C ALA A 40 25.02 5.30 3.10
N TRP A 41 24.61 4.04 3.31
CA TRP A 41 24.69 2.99 2.29
C TRP A 41 23.55 3.03 1.27
N LEU A 42 22.50 3.81 1.52
CA LEU A 42 21.32 3.90 0.66
C LEU A 42 21.66 4.67 -0.62
N THR A 43 21.21 4.17 -1.77
CA THR A 43 21.40 4.80 -3.08
C THR A 43 20.06 4.83 -3.82
N PRO A 44 19.88 5.72 -4.82
CA PRO A 44 18.63 5.76 -5.59
C PRO A 44 18.28 4.41 -6.23
N ALA A 45 19.30 3.67 -6.71
CA ALA A 45 19.11 2.32 -7.24
C ALA A 45 18.57 1.34 -6.19
N LYS A 46 19.01 1.42 -4.93
CA LYS A 46 18.50 0.59 -3.83
C LYS A 46 17.06 0.97 -3.47
N VAL A 47 16.70 2.26 -3.52
CA VAL A 47 15.32 2.73 -3.34
C VAL A 47 14.40 2.13 -4.41
N TYR A 48 14.80 2.20 -5.68
CA TYR A 48 14.02 1.60 -6.77
C TYR A 48 13.96 0.07 -6.69
N LEU A 49 15.03 -0.59 -6.25
CA LEU A 49 15.03 -2.03 -6.03
C LEU A 49 14.06 -2.43 -4.92
N ALA A 50 14.04 -1.68 -3.81
CA ALA A 50 13.09 -1.89 -2.73
C ALA A 50 11.64 -1.71 -3.23
N TRP A 51 11.37 -0.62 -3.96
CA TRP A 51 10.08 -0.37 -4.58
C TRP A 51 9.64 -1.51 -5.50
N ALA A 52 10.54 -1.98 -6.36
CA ALA A 52 10.26 -3.07 -7.30
C ALA A 52 9.92 -4.38 -6.56
N ALA A 53 10.66 -4.70 -5.48
CA ALA A 53 10.39 -5.87 -4.65
C ALA A 53 9.02 -5.77 -3.95
N VAL A 54 8.69 -4.62 -3.36
CA VAL A 54 7.39 -4.37 -2.72
C VAL A 54 6.26 -4.46 -3.75
N THR A 55 6.42 -3.83 -4.92
CA THR A 55 5.44 -3.87 -6.03
C THR A 55 5.22 -5.29 -6.54
N ALA A 56 6.27 -6.11 -6.60
CA ALA A 56 6.15 -7.52 -7.00
C ALA A 56 5.25 -8.31 -6.04
N VAL A 57 5.30 -8.06 -4.73
CA VAL A 57 4.36 -8.66 -3.75
C VAL A 57 2.92 -8.32 -4.10
N GLY A 58 2.63 -7.05 -4.39
CA GLY A 58 1.31 -6.58 -4.80
C GLY A 58 0.83 -7.22 -6.11
N LEU A 59 1.71 -7.30 -7.11
CA LEU A 59 1.41 -7.92 -8.40
C LEU A 59 1.13 -9.42 -8.25
N CYS A 60 1.96 -10.15 -7.51
CA CYS A 60 1.74 -11.56 -7.20
C CYS A 60 0.41 -11.77 -6.48
N GLY A 61 0.09 -10.92 -5.49
CA GLY A 61 -1.19 -10.95 -4.79
C GLY A 61 -2.38 -10.75 -5.72
N TYR A 62 -2.32 -9.75 -6.61
CA TYR A 62 -3.34 -9.50 -7.62
C TYR A 62 -3.53 -10.69 -8.57
N LEU A 63 -2.45 -11.28 -9.09
CA LEU A 63 -2.51 -12.43 -10.00
C LEU A 63 -3.10 -13.67 -9.32
N LEU A 64 -2.77 -13.93 -8.06
CA LEU A 64 -3.36 -15.04 -7.28
C LEU A 64 -4.85 -14.78 -6.99
N GLN A 65 -5.21 -13.56 -6.62
CA GLN A 65 -6.59 -13.18 -6.33
C GLN A 65 -7.46 -13.31 -7.58
N ARG A 66 -6.95 -12.91 -8.75
CA ARG A 66 -7.58 -13.10 -10.07
C ARG A 66 -7.85 -14.58 -10.39
N ARG A 67 -7.05 -15.49 -9.84
CA ARG A 67 -7.21 -16.95 -9.98
C ARG A 67 -8.09 -17.57 -8.87
N GLY A 68 -8.75 -16.75 -8.05
CA GLY A 68 -9.61 -17.20 -6.96
C GLY A 68 -8.87 -17.79 -5.76
N ARG A 69 -7.55 -17.54 -5.64
CA ARG A 69 -6.74 -18.08 -4.54
C ARG A 69 -6.77 -17.10 -3.36
N SER A 70 -7.19 -17.55 -2.20
CA SER A 70 -7.27 -16.74 -0.97
C SER A 70 -5.93 -16.12 -0.54
N ALA A 71 -4.82 -16.81 -0.84
CA ALA A 71 -3.47 -16.27 -0.64
C ALA A 71 -3.23 -14.94 -1.37
N GLY A 72 -3.95 -14.67 -2.46
CA GLY A 72 -3.85 -13.40 -3.18
C GLY A 72 -4.27 -12.20 -2.34
N LEU A 73 -5.39 -12.30 -1.63
CA LEU A 73 -5.86 -11.25 -0.73
C LEU A 73 -4.88 -11.01 0.43
N ALA A 74 -4.26 -12.07 0.96
CA ALA A 74 -3.24 -11.97 1.99
C ALA A 74 -1.99 -11.23 1.50
N LEU A 75 -1.51 -11.53 0.29
CA LEU A 75 -0.37 -10.81 -0.31
C LEU A 75 -0.69 -9.34 -0.63
N ILE A 76 -1.92 -9.03 -1.07
CA ILE A 76 -2.34 -7.63 -1.25
C ILE A 76 -2.36 -6.90 0.10
N GLY A 77 -2.80 -7.56 1.17
CA GLY A 77 -2.71 -7.03 2.53
C GLY A 77 -1.28 -6.78 2.98
N ALA A 78 -0.36 -7.72 2.71
CA ALA A 78 1.07 -7.56 3.01
C ALA A 78 1.70 -6.41 2.21
N TYR A 79 1.38 -6.31 0.92
CA TYR A 79 1.79 -5.20 0.06
C TYR A 79 1.33 -3.86 0.65
N ALA A 80 0.07 -3.74 1.06
CA ALA A 80 -0.45 -2.54 1.70
C ALA A 80 0.24 -2.23 3.04
N ALA A 81 0.48 -3.25 3.88
CA ALA A 81 1.15 -3.09 5.17
C ALA A 81 2.59 -2.59 5.02
N LEU A 82 3.31 -3.00 3.97
CA LEU A 82 4.66 -2.50 3.68
C LEU A 82 4.67 -0.99 3.42
N GLY A 83 3.59 -0.41 2.87
CA GLY A 83 3.45 1.04 2.71
C GLY A 83 3.41 1.83 4.02
N LEU A 84 3.15 1.18 5.16
CA LEU A 84 3.24 1.83 6.48
C LEU A 84 4.70 2.06 6.92
N ALA A 85 5.66 1.37 6.30
CA ALA A 85 7.09 1.58 6.57
C ALA A 85 7.57 3.00 6.19
N GLY A 86 6.81 3.74 5.37
CA GLY A 86 7.07 5.17 5.15
C GLY A 86 7.10 5.99 6.45
N LEU A 87 6.40 5.55 7.51
CA LEU A 87 6.45 6.19 8.83
C LEU A 87 7.84 6.09 9.50
N GLU A 88 8.71 5.18 9.05
CA GLU A 88 10.08 5.08 9.58
C GLU A 88 10.88 6.37 9.36
N HIS A 89 10.55 7.18 8.35
CA HIS A 89 11.13 8.52 8.18
C HIS A 89 10.94 9.38 9.44
N TYR A 90 9.78 9.30 10.07
CA TYR A 90 9.49 10.03 11.30
C TYR A 90 10.12 9.44 12.55
N ALA A 91 10.57 8.19 12.50
CA ALA A 91 11.43 7.62 13.53
C ALA A 91 12.90 8.08 13.39
N ARG A 92 13.32 8.54 12.20
CA ARG A 92 14.67 9.06 11.94
C ARG A 92 14.81 10.56 12.20
N ALA A 93 13.75 11.32 12.00
CA ALA A 93 13.73 12.75 12.28
C ALA A 93 12.29 13.25 12.49
N PRO A 94 12.07 14.32 13.27
CA PRO A 94 10.73 14.87 13.45
C PRO A 94 10.13 15.37 12.12
N LEU A 95 8.80 15.46 12.06
CA LEU A 95 8.07 15.92 10.87
C LEU A 95 8.54 17.30 10.38
N ALA A 96 8.90 18.20 11.30
CA ALA A 96 9.41 19.53 10.99
C ALA A 96 10.80 19.54 10.32
N ALA A 97 11.55 18.44 10.38
CA ALA A 97 12.83 18.31 9.68
C ALA A 97 12.67 17.87 8.22
N HIS A 98 11.46 17.50 7.80
CA HIS A 98 11.15 17.10 6.43
C HIS A 98 10.53 18.26 5.67
N SER A 99 10.85 18.39 4.38
CA SER A 99 10.19 19.38 3.52
C SER A 99 8.69 19.07 3.38
N ALA A 100 7.90 20.05 2.95
CA ALA A 100 6.47 19.85 2.68
C ALA A 100 6.24 18.72 1.65
N MET A 101 7.10 18.62 0.62
CA MET A 101 6.98 17.58 -0.41
C MET A 101 7.36 16.19 0.12
N MET A 102 8.39 16.08 0.96
CA MET A 102 8.74 14.83 1.64
C MET A 102 7.53 14.34 2.46
N ASN A 103 6.98 15.21 3.30
CA ASN A 103 5.80 14.91 4.12
C ASN A 103 4.59 14.51 3.26
N LEU A 104 4.33 15.25 2.17
CA LEU A 104 3.25 14.92 1.25
C LEU A 104 3.43 13.52 0.65
N SER A 105 4.64 13.19 0.18
CA SER A 105 4.91 11.90 -0.44
C SER A 105 4.77 10.72 0.53
N ILE A 106 5.34 10.84 1.74
CA ILE A 106 5.24 9.84 2.81
C ILE A 106 3.77 9.64 3.22
N LEU A 107 3.07 10.73 3.56
CA LEU A 107 1.70 10.63 4.08
C LEU A 107 0.70 10.19 3.01
N THR A 108 0.94 10.51 1.73
CA THR A 108 0.11 10.01 0.62
C THR A 108 0.26 8.50 0.46
N GLU A 109 1.49 7.97 0.54
CA GLU A 109 1.71 6.52 0.52
C GLU A 109 1.03 5.84 1.71
N VAL A 110 1.26 6.33 2.93
CA VAL A 110 0.66 5.78 4.16
C VAL A 110 -0.86 5.85 4.10
N GLY A 111 -1.44 6.97 3.68
CA GLY A 111 -2.89 7.12 3.54
C GLY A 111 -3.48 6.14 2.53
N ALA A 112 -2.86 6.00 1.36
CA ALA A 112 -3.31 5.05 0.34
C ALA A 112 -3.15 3.58 0.79
N ALA A 113 -2.08 3.26 1.51
CA ALA A 113 -1.87 1.96 2.14
C ALA A 113 -2.99 1.62 3.14
N LEU A 114 -3.37 2.57 4.00
CA LEU A 114 -4.48 2.41 4.96
C LEU A 114 -5.82 2.18 4.25
N VAL A 115 -6.08 2.92 3.15
CA VAL A 115 -7.27 2.70 2.32
C VAL A 115 -7.27 1.29 1.73
N LEU A 116 -6.15 0.82 1.18
CA LEU A 116 -6.06 -0.53 0.64
C LEU A 116 -6.23 -1.60 1.73
N LEU A 117 -5.63 -1.42 2.91
CA LEU A 117 -5.83 -2.30 4.07
C LEU A 117 -7.29 -2.38 4.49
N ALA A 118 -7.99 -1.24 4.57
CA ALA A 118 -9.41 -1.21 4.91
C ALA A 118 -10.25 -1.96 3.87
N VAL A 119 -9.94 -1.79 2.58
CA VAL A 119 -10.59 -2.53 1.49
C VAL A 119 -10.30 -4.02 1.57
N VAL A 120 -9.06 -4.42 1.84
CA VAL A 120 -8.68 -5.84 2.04
C VAL A 120 -9.44 -6.46 3.21
N ALA A 121 -9.51 -5.77 4.36
CA ALA A 121 -10.25 -6.21 5.52
C ALA A 121 -11.75 -6.39 5.22
N ALA A 122 -12.36 -5.45 4.51
CA ALA A 122 -13.76 -5.54 4.08
C ALA A 122 -14.03 -6.72 3.13
N HIS A 123 -13.02 -7.17 2.37
CA HIS A 123 -13.12 -8.38 1.53
C HIS A 123 -12.93 -9.67 2.30
N ALA A 124 -12.18 -9.64 3.41
CA ALA A 124 -11.91 -10.80 4.24
C ALA A 124 -13.03 -11.10 5.25
N LEU A 125 -13.78 -10.09 5.68
CA LEU A 125 -14.86 -10.25 6.65
C LEU A 125 -16.06 -11.02 6.05
N PRO A 126 -16.60 -12.04 6.75
CA PRO A 126 -17.83 -12.70 6.36
C PRO A 126 -18.96 -11.67 6.28
N ARG A 127 -19.64 -11.58 5.12
CA ARG A 127 -20.85 -10.77 5.02
C ARG A 127 -21.91 -11.40 5.92
N ALA A 128 -22.34 -10.68 6.96
CA ALA A 128 -23.47 -11.11 7.78
C ALA A 128 -24.64 -11.44 6.85
N ARG A 129 -25.11 -12.69 6.90
CA ARG A 129 -26.31 -13.10 6.17
C ARG A 129 -27.46 -12.27 6.75
N ARG A 130 -28.00 -11.31 5.98
CA ARG A 130 -29.25 -10.66 6.36
C ARG A 130 -30.28 -11.76 6.64
N PRO A 131 -30.97 -11.76 7.80
CA PRO A 131 -32.03 -12.71 8.05
C PRO A 131 -33.00 -12.66 6.87
N ARG A 132 -33.25 -13.81 6.22
CA ARG A 132 -34.38 -13.92 5.31
C ARG A 132 -35.61 -13.66 6.18
N ALA A 133 -36.28 -12.52 5.95
CA ALA A 133 -37.62 -12.34 6.44
C ALA A 133 -38.43 -13.53 5.91
N ARG A 134 -38.89 -14.39 6.83
CA ARG A 134 -39.85 -15.44 6.50
C ARG A 134 -41.17 -14.71 6.25
N ALA A 135 -41.62 -14.72 4.99
CA ALA A 135 -42.99 -14.42 4.63
C ALA A 135 -43.78 -15.74 4.65
#